data_AF-A0A522W9S3-F1
#
_entry.id   AF-A0A522W9S3-F1
#
_cell.length_a   1.000
_cell.length_b   1.000
_cell.length_c   1.000
_cell.angle_alpha   90.00
_cell.angle_beta   90.00
_cell.angle_gamma   90.00
#
_symmetry.space_group_name_H-M   'P 1'
#
loop_
_entity.id
_entity.type
_entity.pdbx_description
1 polymer ?
#
loop_
_entity_poly.entity_id
_entity_poly.type
_entity_poly.pdbx_seq_one_letter_code
_entity_poly.pdbx_strand_id
1 'polypeptide(L)'
;MANTRLRDALVLAGGLALFFWATLPPDKVSFNDDCEPAGGPAAFSAWIYRGSFWQSQLEAAVAERTDLLSQPARRARAAAEAEREARENPALEERMMRLSREQSRIDDRYQREQHEAALQSARLKRIAILLHCEAVIAQKLP
;
A
#
# COMPACT_ATOMS: atom_id res chain seq x y z
N MET A 1 -24.48 26.54 41.69
CA MET A 1 -25.20 25.90 40.55
C MET A 1 -24.58 26.23 39.18
N ALA A 2 -23.96 27.40 38.97
CA ALA A 2 -23.32 27.73 37.69
C ALA A 2 -22.06 26.87 37.38
N ASN A 3 -21.21 26.61 38.38
CA ASN A 3 -19.99 25.80 38.19
C ASN A 3 -20.25 24.33 37.82
N THR A 4 -21.34 23.73 38.32
CA THR A 4 -21.69 22.34 37.97
C THR A 4 -22.17 22.25 36.52
N ARG A 5 -22.96 23.23 36.05
CA ARG A 5 -23.39 23.31 34.65
C ARG A 5 -22.22 23.52 33.68
N LEU A 6 -21.20 24.29 34.08
CA LEU A 6 -20.01 24.54 33.27
C LEU A 6 -19.11 23.30 33.19
N ARG A 7 -18.97 22.57 34.29
CA ARG A 7 -18.26 21.28 34.34
C ARG A 7 -18.97 20.23 33.48
N ASP A 8 -20.29 20.12 33.59
CA ASP A 8 -21.07 19.17 32.79
C ASP A 8 -21.02 19.54 31.30
N ALA A 9 -21.05 20.82 30.95
CA ALA A 9 -20.87 21.27 29.56
C ALA A 9 -19.48 20.93 29.01
N LEU A 10 -18.42 21.08 29.82
CA LEU A 10 -17.06 20.68 29.44
C LEU A 10 -16.92 19.17 29.25
N VAL A 11 -17.54 18.36 30.12
CA VAL A 11 -17.53 16.90 30.00
C VAL A 11 -18.32 16.44 28.77
N LEU A 12 -19.49 17.05 28.52
CA LEU A 12 -20.28 16.80 27.31
C LEU A 12 -19.53 17.19 26.04
N ALA A 13 -18.88 18.36 26.02
CA ALA A 13 -18.09 18.82 24.88
C ALA A 13 -16.87 17.91 24.64
N GLY A 14 -16.17 17.50 25.70
CA GLY A 14 -15.05 16.56 25.61
C GLY A 14 -15.48 15.17 25.12
N GLY A 15 -16.62 14.68 25.61
CA GLY A 15 -17.21 13.42 25.15
C GLY A 15 -17.61 13.48 23.68
N LEU A 16 -18.27 14.55 23.24
CA LEU A 16 -18.62 14.77 21.84
C LEU A 16 -17.40 14.86 20.94
N ALA A 17 -16.34 15.55 21.36
CA ALA A 17 -15.10 15.64 20.60
C ALA A 17 -14.42 14.26 20.44
N LEU A 18 -14.40 13.45 21.51
CA LEU A 18 -13.88 12.08 21.46
C LEU A 18 -14.71 11.17 20.55
N PHE A 19 -16.04 11.28 20.62
CA PHE A 19 -16.94 10.55 19.72
C PHE A 19 -16.72 10.94 18.28
N PHE A 20 -16.64 12.24 17.99
CA PHE A 20 -16.40 12.75 16.64
C PHE A 20 -15.06 12.27 16.10
N TRP A 21 -14.02 12.30 16.93
CA TRP A 21 -12.69 11.79 16.57
C TRP A 21 -12.69 10.29 16.29
N ALA A 22 -13.40 9.50 17.10
CA ALA A 22 -13.50 8.05 16.92
C ALA A 22 -14.28 7.63 15.66
N THR A 23 -15.13 8.52 15.13
CA THR A 23 -15.94 8.25 13.93
C THR A 23 -15.40 8.88 12.65
N LEU A 24 -14.28 9.60 12.72
CA LEU A 24 -13.64 10.17 11.54
C LEU A 24 -13.27 9.06 10.54
N PRO A 25 -13.44 9.31 9.23
CA PRO A 25 -13.08 8.33 8.22
C PRO A 25 -11.56 8.04 8.30
N PRO A 26 -11.16 6.77 8.13
CA PRO A 26 -9.75 6.41 8.22
C PRO A 26 -8.95 7.02 7.06
N ASP A 27 -7.78 7.58 7.38
CA ASP A 27 -6.83 8.18 6.41
C ASP A 27 -6.07 7.13 5.57
N LYS A 28 -6.30 5.84 5.83
CA LYS A 28 -5.69 4.72 5.11
C LYS A 28 -6.74 3.96 4.32
N VAL A 29 -6.31 3.28 3.26
CA VAL A 29 -7.14 2.36 2.48
C VAL A 29 -7.77 1.34 3.42
N SER A 30 -9.09 1.42 3.54
CA SER A 30 -9.90 0.58 4.40
C SER A 30 -11.04 -0.06 3.59
N PHE A 31 -10.73 -0.53 2.39
CA PHE A 31 -11.64 -1.29 1.54
C PHE A 31 -11.03 -2.65 1.15
N ASN A 32 -11.91 -3.63 0.97
CA ASN A 32 -11.58 -4.98 0.51
C ASN A 32 -11.38 -5.03 -1.02
N ASP A 33 -10.97 -6.20 -1.53
CA ASP A 33 -10.77 -6.42 -2.97
C ASP A 33 -12.04 -6.22 -3.81
N ASP A 34 -13.23 -6.30 -3.18
CA ASP A 34 -14.55 -6.03 -3.79
C ASP A 34 -14.96 -4.54 -3.75
N CYS A 35 -14.05 -3.64 -3.34
CA CYS A 35 -14.31 -2.20 -3.25
C CYS A 35 -15.45 -1.82 -2.28
N GLU A 36 -15.57 -2.62 -1.23
CA GLU A 36 -16.46 -2.44 -0.08
C GLU A 36 -15.65 -2.08 1.17
N PRO A 37 -16.20 -1.30 2.11
CA PRO A 37 -15.48 -0.95 3.34
C PRO A 37 -15.08 -2.23 4.11
N ALA A 38 -13.80 -2.34 4.46
CA ALA A 38 -13.27 -3.40 5.29
C ALA A 38 -13.96 -3.33 6.65
N GLY A 39 -14.72 -4.36 7.01
CA GLY A 39 -15.67 -4.34 8.12
C GLY A 39 -15.17 -3.74 9.43
N GLY A 40 -16.11 -3.27 10.27
CA GLY A 40 -15.81 -2.60 11.55
C GLY A 40 -15.93 -1.08 11.44
N PRO A 41 -14.95 -0.29 11.90
CA PRO A 41 -15.06 1.17 11.96
C PRO A 41 -15.21 1.82 10.57
N ALA A 42 -14.60 1.24 9.53
CA ALA A 42 -14.74 1.76 8.17
C ALA A 42 -16.14 1.56 7.58
N ALA A 43 -16.82 0.46 7.92
CA ALA A 43 -18.21 0.23 7.50
C ALA A 43 -19.17 1.23 8.18
N PHE A 44 -18.92 1.53 9.45
CA PHE A 44 -19.71 2.51 10.20
C PHE A 44 -19.49 3.94 9.68
N SER A 45 -18.23 4.33 9.42
CA SER A 45 -17.93 5.62 8.82
C SER A 45 -18.48 5.76 7.40
N ALA A 46 -18.45 4.68 6.60
CA ALA A 46 -19.05 4.68 5.26
C ALA A 46 -20.58 4.86 5.29
N TRP A 47 -21.23 4.39 6.36
CA TRP A 47 -22.68 4.53 6.55
C TRP A 47 -23.08 5.95 7.00
N ILE A 48 -22.36 6.53 7.97
CA ILE A 48 -22.67 7.88 8.51
C ILE A 48 -22.16 8.99 7.58
N TYR A 49 -20.93 8.85 7.10
CA TYR A 49 -20.19 9.89 6.39
C TYR A 49 -19.93 9.49 4.93
N ARG A 50 -20.97 9.02 4.22
CA ARG A 50 -20.82 8.42 2.88
C ARG A 50 -19.95 9.25 1.93
N GLY A 51 -20.23 10.54 1.76
CA GLY A 51 -19.47 11.40 0.84
C GLY A 51 -18.01 11.56 1.23
N SER A 52 -17.74 12.06 2.44
CA SER A 52 -16.37 12.32 2.91
C SER A 52 -15.55 11.04 3.14
N PHE A 53 -16.19 9.93 3.49
CA PHE A 53 -15.55 8.62 3.54
C PHE A 53 -15.07 8.19 2.16
N TRP A 54 -15.93 8.20 1.14
CA TRP A 54 -15.50 7.79 -0.21
C TRP A 54 -14.47 8.72 -0.81
N GLN A 55 -14.53 10.01 -0.48
CA GLN A 55 -13.53 11.00 -0.91
C GLN A 55 -12.15 10.76 -0.27
N SER A 56 -12.10 10.56 1.06
CA SER A 56 -10.85 10.23 1.76
C SER A 56 -10.28 8.87 1.33
N GLN A 57 -11.13 7.88 1.06
CA GLN A 57 -10.71 6.59 0.54
C GLN A 57 -10.15 6.68 -0.89
N LEU A 58 -10.69 7.56 -1.73
CA LEU A 58 -10.17 7.80 -3.07
C LEU A 58 -8.78 8.48 -3.00
N GLU A 59 -8.61 9.48 -2.13
CA GLU A 59 -7.31 10.13 -1.90
C GLU A 59 -6.28 9.14 -1.34
N ALA A 60 -6.67 8.31 -0.37
CA ALA A 60 -5.82 7.28 0.20
C ALA A 60 -5.43 6.20 -0.83
N ALA A 61 -6.36 5.80 -1.71
CA ALA A 61 -6.10 4.85 -2.79
C ALA A 61 -5.09 5.41 -3.81
N VAL A 62 -5.27 6.67 -4.22
CA VAL A 62 -4.34 7.35 -5.14
C VAL A 62 -2.95 7.50 -4.51
N ALA A 63 -2.88 7.83 -3.21
CA ALA A 63 -1.64 7.89 -2.46
C ALA A 63 -0.94 6.51 -2.37
N GLU A 64 -1.67 5.44 -2.03
CA GLU A 64 -1.11 4.08 -1.98
C GLU A 64 -0.66 3.63 -3.37
N ARG A 65 -1.45 3.88 -4.42
CA ARG A 65 -1.08 3.58 -5.80
C ARG A 65 0.17 4.34 -6.24
N THR A 66 0.26 5.64 -5.95
CA THR A 66 1.43 6.45 -6.32
C THR A 66 2.67 6.06 -5.53
N ASP A 67 2.53 5.71 -4.25
CA ASP A 67 3.62 5.12 -3.47
C ASP A 67 4.04 3.77 -4.06
N LEU A 68 3.09 2.88 -4.34
CA LEU A 68 3.31 1.61 -5.01
C LEU A 68 3.79 1.73 -6.46
N LEU A 69 3.72 2.89 -7.12
CA LEU A 69 4.29 3.12 -8.46
C LEU A 69 5.67 3.78 -8.38
N SER A 70 5.89 4.62 -7.36
CA SER A 70 7.16 5.32 -7.12
C SER A 70 8.19 4.45 -6.41
N GLN A 71 7.74 3.45 -5.63
CA GLN A 71 8.56 2.33 -5.20
C GLN A 71 9.18 1.66 -6.44
N PRO A 72 10.44 1.24 -6.39
CA PRO A 72 11.34 1.35 -7.54
C PRO A 72 11.12 0.21 -8.56
N ALA A 73 11.31 0.29 -9.90
CA ALA A 73 12.02 1.18 -10.85
C ALA A 73 13.54 1.39 -10.65
N ARG A 74 14.02 1.56 -9.41
CA ARG A 74 15.45 1.58 -9.04
C ARG A 74 16.17 0.27 -9.34
N ARG A 75 15.47 -0.89 -9.39
CA ARG A 75 16.09 -2.15 -9.85
C ARG A 75 16.32 -2.18 -11.35
N ALA A 76 15.50 -1.54 -12.19
CA ALA A 76 15.80 -1.46 -13.63
C ALA A 76 17.07 -0.64 -13.90
N ARG A 77 17.34 0.38 -13.08
CA ARG A 77 18.60 1.14 -13.13
C ARG A 77 19.77 0.37 -12.53
N ALA A 78 19.59 -0.26 -11.36
CA ALA A 78 20.64 -1.08 -10.74
C ALA A 78 20.98 -2.35 -11.54
N ALA A 79 20.00 -2.96 -12.22
CA ALA A 79 20.22 -4.10 -13.12
C ALA A 79 20.88 -3.65 -14.43
N ALA A 80 20.49 -2.49 -14.99
CA ALA A 80 21.18 -1.92 -16.14
C ALA A 80 22.61 -1.46 -15.81
N GLU A 81 22.86 -0.98 -14.59
CA GLU A 81 24.19 -0.65 -14.07
C GLU A 81 25.01 -1.92 -13.81
N ALA A 82 24.44 -2.95 -13.20
CA ALA A 82 25.09 -4.24 -12.99
C ALA A 82 25.40 -4.99 -14.30
N GLU A 83 24.52 -4.90 -15.31
CA GLU A 83 24.79 -5.45 -16.65
C GLU A 83 25.91 -4.69 -17.38
N ARG A 84 26.03 -3.37 -17.15
CA ARG A 84 27.14 -2.58 -17.68
C ARG A 84 28.46 -2.92 -17.00
N GLU A 85 28.44 -3.05 -15.67
CA GLU A 85 29.60 -3.44 -14.85
C GLU A 85 30.07 -4.88 -15.16
N ALA A 86 29.13 -5.79 -15.44
CA ALA A 86 29.43 -7.15 -15.91
C ALA A 86 29.99 -7.20 -17.35
N ARG A 87 29.66 -6.23 -18.20
CA ARG A 87 30.24 -6.09 -19.55
C ARG A 87 31.63 -5.45 -19.54
N GLU A 88 31.92 -4.59 -18.57
CA GLU A 88 33.21 -3.87 -18.48
C GLU A 88 34.35 -4.69 -17.84
N ASN A 89 34.10 -5.88 -17.28
CA ASN A 89 35.14 -6.72 -16.67
C ASN A 89 35.15 -8.17 -17.20
N PRO A 90 35.71 -8.42 -18.41
CA PRO A 90 35.61 -9.70 -19.09
C PRO A 90 36.63 -10.78 -18.65
N ALA A 91 37.29 -10.65 -17.49
CA ALA A 91 38.27 -11.66 -17.02
C ALA A 91 37.64 -12.91 -16.35
N LEU A 92 36.35 -13.20 -16.61
CA LEU A 92 35.62 -14.40 -16.15
C LEU A 92 35.92 -15.62 -17.05
N GLU A 93 37.21 -15.81 -17.35
CA GLU A 93 37.80 -16.89 -18.14
C GLU A 93 38.60 -17.89 -17.29
N GLU A 94 38.63 -17.70 -15.96
CA GLU A 94 39.06 -18.74 -15.01
C GLU A 94 37.90 -19.73 -14.76
N ARG A 95 37.49 -20.35 -15.87
CA ARG A 95 36.09 -20.69 -16.22
C ARG A 95 35.60 -22.08 -15.86
N MET A 96 36.38 -22.96 -15.24
CA MET A 96 35.98 -24.38 -15.15
C MET A 96 36.06 -25.05 -13.77
N MET A 97 36.69 -24.46 -12.75
CA MET A 97 36.76 -25.06 -11.41
C MET A 97 35.69 -24.57 -10.42
N ARG A 98 34.83 -23.62 -10.82
CA ARG A 98 33.75 -23.00 -10.01
C ARG A 98 32.36 -23.64 -10.17
N LEU A 99 32.18 -24.53 -11.14
CA LEU A 99 30.88 -25.06 -11.58
C LEU A 99 30.09 -25.86 -10.52
N SER A 100 30.74 -26.46 -9.51
CA SER A 100 30.04 -27.19 -8.44
C SER A 100 29.57 -26.32 -7.26
N ARG A 101 30.22 -25.17 -7.02
CA ARG A 101 29.73 -24.12 -6.08
C ARG A 101 28.73 -23.17 -6.73
N GLU A 102 28.64 -23.20 -8.07
CA GLU A 102 27.64 -22.45 -8.83
C GLU A 102 26.27 -23.11 -8.77
N GLN A 103 26.14 -24.43 -8.66
CA GLN A 103 24.83 -25.09 -8.63
C GLN A 103 24.00 -24.71 -7.39
N SER A 104 24.61 -24.64 -6.19
CA SER A 104 23.93 -24.14 -4.99
C SER A 104 23.62 -22.63 -5.07
N ARG A 105 24.46 -21.84 -5.76
CA ARG A 105 24.20 -20.41 -5.99
C ARG A 105 23.16 -20.14 -7.08
N ILE A 106 23.00 -21.05 -8.04
CA ILE A 106 21.97 -20.98 -9.08
C ILE A 106 20.62 -21.30 -8.45
N ASP A 107 20.52 -22.30 -7.58
CA ASP A 107 19.30 -22.55 -6.80
C ASP A 107 18.93 -21.36 -5.92
N ASP A 108 19.91 -20.75 -5.23
CA ASP A 108 19.69 -19.53 -4.44
C ASP A 108 19.26 -18.33 -5.31
N ARG A 109 19.84 -18.17 -6.51
CA ARG A 109 19.44 -17.12 -7.45
C ARG A 109 18.05 -17.35 -8.02
N TYR A 110 17.75 -18.58 -8.40
CA TYR A 110 16.45 -18.96 -8.95
C TYR A 110 15.34 -18.80 -7.90
N GLN A 111 15.59 -19.20 -6.65
CA GLN A 111 14.64 -18.96 -5.56
C GLN A 111 14.46 -17.47 -5.26
N ARG A 112 15.53 -16.67 -5.32
CA ARG A 112 15.44 -15.20 -5.20
C ARG A 112 14.65 -14.59 -6.35
N GLU A 113 14.90 -15.00 -7.58
CA GLU A 113 14.17 -14.54 -8.77
C GLU A 113 12.69 -14.90 -8.69
N GLN A 114 12.36 -16.12 -8.27
CA GLN A 114 10.97 -16.53 -8.06
C GLN A 114 10.29 -15.73 -6.94
N HIS A 115 10.98 -15.50 -5.83
CA HIS A 115 10.45 -14.70 -4.73
C HIS A 115 10.25 -13.23 -5.16
N GLU A 116 11.19 -12.67 -5.91
CA GLU A 116 11.07 -11.34 -6.48
C GLU A 116 9.94 -11.23 -7.51
N ALA A 117 9.77 -12.22 -8.39
CA ALA A 117 8.67 -12.29 -9.34
C ALA A 117 7.31 -12.44 -8.64
N ALA A 118 7.25 -13.20 -7.54
CA ALA A 118 6.05 -13.33 -6.70
C ALA A 118 5.70 -12.00 -6.03
N LEU A 119 6.70 -11.26 -5.50
CA LEU A 119 6.48 -9.94 -4.92
C LEU A 119 6.03 -8.91 -5.97
N GLN A 120 6.58 -8.97 -7.19
CA GLN A 120 6.16 -8.11 -8.30
C GLN A 120 4.75 -8.40 -8.77
N SER A 121 4.39 -9.67 -8.94
CA SER A 121 3.03 -10.06 -9.34
C SER A 121 2.00 -9.69 -8.28
N ALA A 122 2.31 -9.88 -6.99
CA ALA A 122 1.46 -9.41 -5.89
C ALA A 122 1.28 -7.89 -5.89
N ARG A 123 2.36 -7.12 -6.15
CA ARG A 123 2.31 -5.66 -6.26
C ARG A 123 1.44 -5.19 -7.43
N LEU A 124 1.63 -5.77 -8.62
CA LEU A 124 0.82 -5.43 -9.80
C LEU A 124 -0.66 -5.79 -9.58
N LYS A 125 -0.94 -6.93 -8.93
CA LYS A 125 -2.29 -7.30 -8.53
C LYS A 125 -2.90 -6.26 -7.59
N ARG A 126 -2.16 -5.80 -6.58
CA ARG A 126 -2.63 -4.74 -5.66
C ARG A 126 -2.91 -3.44 -6.40
N ILE A 127 -2.05 -3.01 -7.31
CA ILE A 127 -2.26 -1.81 -8.14
C ILE A 127 -3.53 -1.94 -9.00
N ALA A 128 -3.74 -3.11 -9.62
CA ALA A 128 -4.92 -3.36 -10.44
C ALA A 128 -6.22 -3.28 -9.61
N ILE A 129 -6.21 -3.82 -8.39
CA ILE A 129 -7.34 -3.72 -7.46
C ILE A 129 -7.60 -2.26 -7.07
N LEU A 130 -6.56 -1.50 -6.72
CA LEU A 130 -6.69 -0.08 -6.39
C LEU A 130 -7.30 0.73 -7.55
N LEU A 131 -6.82 0.53 -8.78
CA LEU A 131 -7.36 1.20 -9.97
C LEU A 131 -8.82 0.82 -10.25
N HIS A 132 -9.19 -0.45 -10.06
CA HIS A 132 -10.57 -0.90 -10.20
C HIS A 132 -11.47 -0.22 -9.15
N CYS A 133 -11.02 -0.19 -7.89
CA CYS A 133 -11.78 0.43 -6.81
C CYS A 133 -11.87 1.94 -6.93
N GLU A 134 -10.84 2.64 -7.43
CA GLU A 134 -10.92 4.07 -7.73
C GLU A 134 -12.09 4.39 -8.68
N ALA A 135 -12.24 3.62 -9.76
CA ALA A 135 -13.32 3.81 -10.73
C ALA A 135 -14.71 3.53 -10.14
N VAL A 136 -14.83 2.51 -9.29
CA VAL A 136 -16.08 2.16 -8.59
C VAL A 136 -16.43 3.22 -7.54
N ILE A 137 -15.45 3.72 -6.80
CA ILE A 137 -15.64 4.76 -5.78
C ILE A 137 -16.04 6.08 -6.44
N ALA A 138 -15.40 6.45 -7.55
CA ALA A 138 -15.75 7.64 -8.33
C ALA A 138 -17.22 7.62 -8.80
N GLN A 139 -17.78 6.45 -9.13
CA GLN A 139 -19.21 6.32 -9.47
C GLN A 139 -20.14 6.45 -8.26
N LYS A 140 -19.64 6.22 -7.04
CA LYS A 140 -20.40 6.35 -5.78
C LYS A 140 -20.41 7.78 -5.24
N LEU A 141 -19.54 8.65 -5.74
CA LEU A 141 -19.46 10.08 -5.44
C LEU A 141 -20.38 10.85 -6.40
N PRO A 142 -21.52 11.41 -5.94
CA PRO A 142 -22.40 12.25 -6.76
C PRO A 142 -21.82 13.63 -7.03
#